data_AF-A0A9X1DEM9-F1
#
_entry.id   AF-A0A9X1DEM9-F1
#
_cell.length_a   1.000
_cell.length_b   1.000
_cell.length_c   1.000
_cell.angle_alpha   90.00
_cell.angle_beta   90.00
_cell.angle_gamma   90.00
#
_symmetry.space_group_name_H-M   'P 1'
#
loop_
_entity.id
_entity.type
_entity.pdbx_description
1 polymer ?
#
loop_
_entity_poly.entity_id
_entity_poly.type
_entity_poly.pdbx_seq_one_letter_code
_entity_poly.pdbx_strand_id
1 'polypeptide(L)'
;MNDFIFFLGRFHVLVLHLPIGILLLAVLMEILSRRARFAALGPAVSLVWLAGALTALVTVALGYMHASEPGFTGPAVNHHRWAGTLLALAAILVWAWRLEAPAMFAKVWPVPLAAIVLLLSITGHLGGNLTHGSTYLTEFAPGPFRTMAGGGKSAPEDAPRPKVTDIAKADIYLDIVAPALRDRCGSCHNDDKKRGGLSLVHYDALMKGGEDGPIIASKDPGKSDLYRRITLPRDNFDYMPKNNKTPLDAAQKEAIRWWISVGAPKEGLVGKLAPPADVYAALKKAVAS
;
A
#
# COMPACT_ATOMS: atom_id res chain seq x y z
N MET A 1 -8.23 -13.18 -23.79
CA MET A 1 -8.18 -14.11 -22.64
C MET A 1 -7.63 -13.41 -21.39
N ASN A 2 -6.55 -12.62 -21.52
CA ASN A 2 -5.99 -11.84 -20.40
C ASN A 2 -6.97 -10.81 -19.80
N ASP A 3 -7.78 -10.13 -20.62
CA ASP A 3 -8.73 -9.12 -20.12
C ASP A 3 -9.80 -9.70 -19.19
N PHE A 4 -10.24 -10.93 -19.45
CA PHE A 4 -11.18 -11.63 -18.58
C PHE A 4 -10.55 -12.02 -17.25
N ILE A 5 -9.28 -12.44 -17.27
CA ILE A 5 -8.51 -12.75 -16.06
C ILE A 5 -8.32 -11.49 -15.21
N PHE A 6 -7.95 -10.37 -15.83
CA PHE A 6 -7.80 -9.09 -15.14
C PHE A 6 -9.14 -8.61 -14.57
N PHE A 7 -10.21 -8.69 -15.35
CA PHE A 7 -11.56 -8.35 -14.90
C PHE A 7 -11.96 -9.14 -13.66
N LEU A 8 -11.81 -10.47 -13.69
CA LEU A 8 -12.18 -11.32 -12.56
C LEU A 8 -11.24 -11.10 -11.36
N GLY A 9 -9.93 -10.94 -11.61
CA GLY A 9 -8.94 -10.68 -10.57
C GLY A 9 -9.26 -9.45 -9.72
N ARG A 10 -9.86 -8.41 -10.31
CA ARG A 10 -10.28 -7.21 -9.55
C ARG A 10 -11.32 -7.48 -8.47
N PHE A 11 -12.08 -8.58 -8.56
CA PHE A 11 -12.99 -9.01 -7.50
C PHE A 11 -12.26 -9.50 -6.25
N HIS A 12 -10.95 -9.73 -6.29
CA HIS A 12 -10.14 -10.04 -5.10
C HIS A 12 -10.37 -9.01 -3.98
N VAL A 13 -10.37 -7.71 -4.33
CA VAL A 13 -10.57 -6.62 -3.35
C VAL A 13 -11.97 -6.64 -2.75
N LEU A 14 -12.98 -7.08 -3.51
CA LEU A 14 -14.33 -7.25 -2.99
C LEU A 14 -14.40 -8.47 -2.06
N VAL A 15 -13.95 -9.62 -2.55
CA VAL A 15 -14.14 -10.92 -1.89
C VAL A 15 -13.26 -11.08 -0.66
N LEU A 16 -12.10 -10.42 -0.56
CA LEU A 16 -11.20 -10.54 0.60
C LEU A 16 -11.84 -10.19 1.95
N HIS A 17 -12.90 -9.38 1.95
CA HIS A 17 -13.61 -9.02 3.17
C HIS A 17 -14.36 -10.21 3.79
N LEU A 18 -14.79 -11.18 2.95
CA LEU A 18 -15.52 -12.35 3.39
C LEU A 18 -14.68 -13.28 4.28
N PRO A 19 -13.52 -13.82 3.85
CA PRO A 19 -12.73 -14.68 4.73
C PRO A 19 -12.23 -13.94 5.97
N ILE A 20 -11.92 -12.63 5.88
CA ILE A 20 -11.51 -11.84 7.04
C ILE A 20 -12.60 -11.86 8.12
N GLY A 21 -13.82 -11.46 7.77
CA GLY A 21 -14.94 -11.42 8.71
C GLY A 21 -15.35 -12.81 9.21
N ILE A 22 -15.45 -13.77 8.29
CA ILE A 22 -15.94 -15.13 8.61
C ILE A 22 -14.93 -15.90 9.47
N LEU A 23 -13.62 -15.78 9.22
CA LEU A 23 -12.61 -16.46 10.04
C LEU A 23 -12.49 -15.83 11.43
N LEU A 24 -12.58 -14.50 11.55
CA LEU A 24 -12.65 -13.84 12.86
C LEU A 24 -13.91 -14.25 13.64
N LEU A 25 -15.05 -14.38 12.95
CA LEU A 25 -16.28 -14.91 13.54
C LEU A 25 -16.12 -16.38 13.96
N ALA A 26 -15.46 -17.22 13.15
CA ALA A 26 -15.19 -18.62 13.47
C ALA A 26 -14.34 -18.75 14.75
N VAL A 27 -13.29 -17.94 14.88
CA VAL A 27 -12.45 -17.85 16.09
C VAL A 27 -13.28 -17.43 17.31
N LEU A 28 -14.09 -16.37 17.17
CA LEU A 28 -14.96 -15.91 18.25
C LEU A 28 -15.98 -16.98 18.67
N MET A 29 -16.65 -17.61 17.72
CA MET A 29 -17.64 -18.65 18.00
C MET A 29 -16.99 -19.90 18.61
N GLU A 30 -15.78 -20.27 18.19
CA GLU A 30 -15.03 -21.37 18.79
C GLU A 30 -14.73 -21.09 20.27
N ILE A 31 -14.29 -19.87 20.60
CA ILE A 31 -14.08 -19.43 22.01
C ILE A 31 -15.39 -19.44 22.79
N LEU A 32 -16.47 -18.87 22.23
CA LEU A 32 -17.75 -18.76 22.91
C LEU A 32 -18.39 -20.13 23.15
N SER A 33 -18.35 -21.03 22.17
CA SER A 33 -18.96 -22.37 22.24
C SER A 33 -18.45 -23.24 23.39
N ARG A 34 -17.27 -22.89 23.95
CA ARG A 34 -16.68 -23.55 25.12
C ARG A 34 -17.29 -23.13 26.44
N ARG A 35 -18.04 -22.02 26.49
CA ARG A 35 -18.79 -21.59 27.67
C ARG A 35 -20.14 -22.30 27.68
N ALA A 36 -20.54 -22.87 28.82
CA ALA A 36 -21.80 -23.61 28.96
C ALA A 36 -23.02 -22.85 28.41
N ARG A 37 -23.07 -21.53 28.62
CA ARG A 37 -24.12 -20.63 28.10
C ARG A 37 -24.29 -20.66 26.57
N PHE A 38 -23.22 -20.95 25.83
CA PHE A 38 -23.19 -20.89 24.36
C PHE A 38 -22.87 -22.25 23.72
N ALA A 39 -22.99 -23.36 24.46
CA ALA A 39 -22.70 -24.70 23.95
C ALA A 39 -23.48 -25.05 22.67
N ALA A 40 -24.69 -24.49 22.51
CA ALA A 40 -25.53 -24.66 21.32
C ALA A 40 -24.89 -24.14 20.02
N LEU A 41 -23.86 -23.28 20.09
CA LEU A 41 -23.12 -22.82 18.91
C LEU A 41 -22.23 -23.91 18.29
N GLY A 42 -21.86 -24.95 19.05
CA GLY A 42 -20.87 -25.96 18.68
C GLY A 42 -21.05 -26.58 17.28
N PRO A 43 -22.26 -27.00 16.87
CA PRO A 43 -22.53 -27.52 15.53
C PRO A 43 -22.33 -26.49 14.41
N ALA A 44 -22.74 -25.23 14.66
CA ALA A 44 -22.63 -24.15 13.67
C ALA A 44 -21.17 -23.73 13.43
N VAL A 45 -20.29 -23.85 14.43
CA VAL A 45 -18.88 -23.44 14.33
C VAL A 45 -18.16 -24.14 13.17
N SER A 46 -18.40 -25.43 12.92
CA SER A 46 -17.79 -26.13 11.78
C SER A 46 -18.21 -25.55 10.43
N LEU A 47 -19.48 -25.12 10.30
CA LEU A 47 -19.98 -24.52 9.07
C LEU A 47 -19.33 -23.14 8.83
N VAL A 48 -19.12 -22.36 9.88
CA VAL A 48 -18.45 -21.06 9.79
C VAL A 48 -16.97 -21.23 9.41
N TRP A 49 -16.26 -22.20 10.00
CA TRP A 49 -14.90 -22.54 9.57
C TRP A 49 -14.84 -22.96 8.09
N LEU A 50 -15.76 -23.81 7.64
CA LEU A 50 -15.85 -24.21 6.23
C LEU A 50 -16.09 -23.00 5.30
N ALA A 51 -17.06 -22.14 5.65
CA ALA A 51 -17.36 -20.95 4.87
C ALA A 51 -16.14 -20.01 4.80
N GLY A 52 -15.42 -19.83 5.90
CA GLY A 52 -14.18 -19.06 5.96
C GLY A 52 -13.09 -19.66 5.06
N ALA A 53 -12.89 -20.98 5.11
CA ALA A 53 -11.93 -21.69 4.29
C ALA A 53 -12.24 -21.60 2.78
N LEU A 54 -13.50 -21.82 2.38
CA LEU A 54 -13.94 -21.73 0.98
C LEU A 54 -13.81 -20.31 0.43
N THR A 55 -14.23 -19.30 1.19
CA THR A 55 -14.08 -17.89 0.78
C THR A 55 -12.62 -17.46 0.73
N ALA A 56 -11.75 -18.00 1.60
CA ALA A 56 -10.31 -17.78 1.54
C ALA A 56 -9.68 -18.39 0.27
N LEU A 57 -10.07 -19.62 -0.10
CA LEU A 57 -9.63 -20.25 -1.35
C LEU A 57 -10.03 -19.43 -2.58
N VAL A 58 -11.29 -18.98 -2.65
CA VAL A 58 -11.75 -18.11 -3.74
C VAL A 58 -10.96 -16.79 -3.76
N THR A 59 -10.74 -16.19 -2.60
CA THR A 59 -9.94 -14.95 -2.47
C THR A 59 -8.52 -15.14 -2.99
N VAL A 60 -7.87 -16.26 -2.66
CA VAL A 60 -6.52 -16.60 -3.15
C VAL A 60 -6.54 -16.77 -4.66
N ALA A 61 -7.48 -17.53 -5.22
CA ALA A 61 -7.60 -17.71 -6.67
C ALA A 61 -7.73 -16.36 -7.41
N LEU A 62 -8.65 -15.50 -6.95
CA LEU A 62 -8.81 -14.15 -7.49
C LEU A 62 -7.55 -13.28 -7.29
N GLY A 63 -6.82 -13.47 -6.19
CA GLY A 63 -5.57 -12.76 -5.89
C GLY A 63 -4.45 -13.12 -6.87
N TYR A 64 -4.31 -14.40 -7.23
CA TYR A 64 -3.36 -14.82 -8.27
C TYR A 64 -3.74 -14.24 -9.64
N MET A 65 -5.03 -14.17 -9.95
CA MET A 65 -5.52 -13.49 -11.16
C MET A 65 -5.22 -11.99 -11.13
N HIS A 66 -5.42 -11.32 -9.98
CA HIS A 66 -5.11 -9.90 -9.84
C HIS A 66 -3.61 -9.60 -9.99
N ALA A 67 -2.75 -10.44 -9.41
CA ALA A 67 -1.30 -10.30 -9.50
C ALA A 67 -0.75 -10.51 -10.92
N SER A 68 -1.54 -11.05 -11.85
CA SER A 68 -1.16 -11.16 -13.27
C SER A 68 -1.26 -9.82 -14.03
N GLU A 69 -1.93 -8.81 -13.45
CA GLU A 69 -1.96 -7.47 -14.05
C GLU A 69 -0.53 -6.85 -14.09
N PRO A 70 -0.16 -6.12 -15.15
CA PRO A 70 1.13 -5.45 -15.23
C PRO A 70 1.41 -4.53 -14.03
N GLY A 71 2.62 -4.65 -13.48
CA GLY A 71 3.12 -3.83 -12.37
C GLY A 71 3.02 -4.44 -10.97
N PHE A 72 2.46 -5.65 -10.82
CA PHE A 72 2.55 -6.44 -9.60
C PHE A 72 3.76 -7.40 -9.65
N THR A 73 4.96 -6.85 -9.49
CA THR A 73 6.22 -7.61 -9.54
C THR A 73 7.01 -7.47 -8.25
N GLY A 74 7.91 -8.41 -7.99
CA GLY A 74 8.87 -8.33 -6.88
C GLY A 74 8.49 -9.08 -5.60
N PRO A 75 9.36 -9.04 -4.58
CA PRO A 75 9.23 -9.85 -3.37
C PRO A 75 7.99 -9.55 -2.53
N ALA A 76 7.58 -8.28 -2.43
CA ALA A 76 6.43 -7.87 -1.62
C ALA A 76 5.13 -8.55 -2.07
N VAL A 77 4.87 -8.58 -3.38
CA VAL A 77 3.72 -9.27 -3.98
C VAL A 77 3.79 -10.77 -3.67
N ASN A 78 4.97 -11.37 -3.80
CA ASN A 78 5.16 -12.79 -3.52
C ASN A 78 4.95 -13.15 -2.05
N HIS A 79 5.41 -12.31 -1.11
CA HIS A 79 5.18 -12.49 0.32
C HIS A 79 3.70 -12.44 0.66
N HIS A 80 2.97 -11.44 0.17
CA HIS A 80 1.52 -11.33 0.38
C HIS A 80 0.78 -12.55 -0.21
N ARG A 81 1.14 -12.95 -1.43
CA ARG A 81 0.56 -14.10 -2.12
C ARG A 81 0.72 -15.40 -1.32
N TRP A 82 1.93 -15.69 -0.84
CA TRP A 82 2.18 -16.87 -0.03
C TRP A 82 1.51 -16.80 1.34
N ALA A 83 1.51 -15.65 2.00
CA ALA A 83 0.79 -15.47 3.26
C ALA A 83 -0.72 -15.77 3.12
N GLY A 84 -1.35 -15.26 2.06
CA GLY A 84 -2.74 -15.55 1.74
C GLY A 84 -3.02 -17.03 1.46
N THR A 85 -2.16 -17.69 0.68
CA THR A 85 -2.25 -19.14 0.43
C THR A 85 -2.11 -19.96 1.71
N LEU A 86 -1.13 -19.61 2.56
CA LEU A 86 -0.92 -20.27 3.85
C LEU A 86 -2.12 -20.08 4.79
N LEU A 87 -2.73 -18.89 4.82
CA LEU A 87 -3.96 -18.64 5.60
C LEU A 87 -5.11 -19.53 5.12
N ALA A 88 -5.32 -19.65 3.80
CA ALA A 88 -6.37 -20.50 3.25
C ALA A 88 -6.14 -21.98 3.60
N LEU A 89 -4.91 -22.48 3.45
CA LEU A 89 -4.55 -23.85 3.82
C LEU A 89 -4.69 -24.10 5.32
N ALA A 90 -4.28 -23.16 6.17
CA ALA A 90 -4.45 -23.24 7.61
C ALA A 90 -5.93 -23.28 7.99
N ALA A 91 -6.79 -22.47 7.36
CA ALA A 91 -8.23 -22.49 7.63
C ALA A 91 -8.87 -23.85 7.27
N ILE A 92 -8.48 -24.44 6.14
CA ILE A 92 -8.91 -25.79 5.75
C ILE A 92 -8.43 -26.82 6.77
N LEU A 93 -7.17 -26.74 7.18
CA LEU A 93 -6.59 -27.67 8.16
C LEU A 93 -7.30 -27.58 9.51
N VAL A 94 -7.60 -26.37 9.99
CA VAL A 94 -8.36 -26.16 11.24
C VAL A 94 -9.76 -26.75 11.14
N TRP A 95 -10.45 -26.51 10.02
CA TRP A 95 -11.76 -27.10 9.76
C TRP A 95 -11.72 -28.63 9.76
N ALA A 96 -10.81 -29.23 9.01
CA ALA A 96 -10.66 -30.68 8.90
C ALA A 96 -10.26 -31.31 10.25
N TRP A 97 -9.28 -30.74 10.94
CA TRP A 97 -8.83 -31.22 12.25
C TRP A 97 -9.95 -31.22 13.29
N ARG A 98 -10.79 -30.18 13.28
CA ARG A 98 -11.96 -30.09 14.17
C ARG A 98 -12.96 -31.22 13.93
N LEU A 99 -13.11 -31.69 12.69
CA LEU A 99 -14.02 -32.79 12.33
C LEU A 99 -13.41 -34.16 12.60
N GLU A 100 -12.16 -34.38 12.22
CA GLU A 100 -11.53 -35.70 12.23
C GLU A 100 -10.95 -36.10 13.59
N ALA A 101 -10.43 -35.13 14.36
CA ALA A 101 -9.85 -35.39 15.68
C ALA A 101 -10.29 -34.36 16.73
N PRO A 102 -11.61 -34.26 17.02
CA PRO A 102 -12.17 -33.24 17.92
C PRO A 102 -11.60 -33.32 19.34
N ALA A 103 -11.32 -34.53 19.85
CA ALA A 103 -10.74 -34.72 21.18
C ALA A 103 -9.30 -34.17 21.28
N MET A 104 -8.51 -34.31 20.21
CA MET A 104 -7.15 -33.74 20.13
C MET A 104 -7.23 -32.22 19.97
N PHE A 105 -8.07 -31.75 19.05
CA PHE A 105 -8.30 -30.32 18.81
C PHE A 105 -8.72 -29.61 20.11
N ALA A 106 -9.62 -30.21 20.89
CA ALA A 106 -10.09 -29.65 22.15
C ALA A 106 -8.98 -29.45 23.20
N LYS A 107 -7.89 -30.24 23.17
CA LYS A 107 -6.76 -30.13 24.11
C LYS A 107 -5.86 -28.93 23.80
N VAL A 108 -5.69 -28.60 22.52
CA VAL A 108 -4.72 -27.58 22.06
C VAL A 108 -5.38 -26.41 21.32
N TRP A 109 -6.69 -26.27 21.48
CA TRP A 109 -7.54 -25.36 20.72
C TRP A 109 -7.08 -23.90 20.60
N PRO A 110 -6.40 -23.25 21.58
CA PRO A 110 -5.97 -21.87 21.40
C PRO A 110 -4.89 -21.72 20.33
N VAL A 111 -4.08 -22.75 20.12
CA VAL A 111 -2.93 -22.74 19.20
C VAL A 111 -3.36 -22.53 17.74
N PRO A 112 -4.24 -23.33 17.14
CA PRO A 112 -4.69 -23.11 15.76
C PRO A 112 -5.42 -21.77 15.59
N LEU A 113 -6.14 -21.30 16.60
CA LEU A 113 -6.86 -20.01 16.54
C LEU A 113 -5.89 -18.83 16.55
N ALA A 114 -4.90 -18.87 17.45
CA ALA A 114 -3.84 -17.86 17.48
C ALA A 114 -3.05 -17.85 16.17
N ALA A 115 -2.77 -19.01 15.59
CA ALA A 115 -2.14 -19.12 14.28
C ALA A 115 -2.98 -18.47 13.16
N ILE A 116 -4.30 -18.71 13.13
CA ILE A 116 -5.21 -18.06 12.17
C ILE A 116 -5.22 -16.55 12.34
N VAL A 117 -5.34 -16.04 13.57
CA VAL A 117 -5.34 -14.59 13.83
C VAL A 117 -4.00 -13.95 13.44
N LEU A 118 -2.89 -14.61 13.74
CA LEU A 118 -1.55 -14.15 13.37
C LEU A 118 -1.38 -14.12 11.84
N LEU A 119 -1.72 -15.22 11.15
CA LEU A 119 -1.63 -15.29 9.68
C LEU A 119 -2.55 -14.29 8.99
N LEU A 120 -3.75 -14.07 9.52
CA LEU A 120 -4.69 -13.07 9.02
C LEU A 120 -4.13 -11.66 9.19
N SER A 121 -3.52 -11.36 10.35
CA SER A 121 -2.87 -10.08 10.63
C SER A 121 -1.67 -9.84 9.70
N ILE A 122 -0.81 -10.85 9.50
CA ILE A 122 0.34 -10.77 8.59
C ILE A 122 -0.13 -10.59 7.14
N THR A 123 -1.08 -11.40 6.68
CA THR A 123 -1.63 -11.32 5.32
C THR A 123 -2.26 -9.94 5.07
N GLY A 124 -3.05 -9.44 6.02
CA GLY A 124 -3.67 -8.12 5.97
C GLY A 124 -2.65 -6.98 5.95
N HIS A 125 -1.61 -7.05 6.79
CA HIS A 125 -0.53 -6.06 6.78
C HIS A 125 0.21 -6.03 5.44
N LEU A 126 0.60 -7.20 4.92
CA LEU A 126 1.28 -7.29 3.63
C LEU A 126 0.41 -6.77 2.48
N GLY A 127 -0.90 -7.05 2.50
CA GLY A 127 -1.85 -6.51 1.51
C GLY A 127 -2.03 -4.99 1.62
N GLY A 128 -2.07 -4.47 2.85
CA GLY A 128 -2.07 -3.05 3.13
C GLY A 128 -0.83 -2.35 2.60
N ASN A 129 0.36 -2.93 2.77
CA ASN A 129 1.60 -2.35 2.26
C ASN A 129 1.62 -2.25 0.72
N LEU A 130 1.04 -3.22 0.00
CA LEU A 130 0.94 -3.17 -1.46
C LEU A 130 0.04 -2.03 -1.98
N THR A 131 -0.85 -1.50 -1.13
CA THR A 131 -1.85 -0.49 -1.52
C THR A 131 -1.51 0.89 -0.96
N HIS A 132 -0.98 0.95 0.26
CA HIS A 132 -0.72 2.18 1.01
C HIS A 132 0.77 2.45 1.28
N GLY A 133 1.66 1.51 0.93
CA GLY A 133 3.09 1.59 1.21
C GLY A 133 3.49 0.94 2.54
N SER A 134 4.75 0.52 2.64
CA SER A 134 5.31 -0.25 3.77
C SER A 134 5.29 0.48 5.13
N THR A 135 5.26 1.81 5.12
CA THR A 135 5.27 2.65 6.32
C THR A 135 3.87 2.97 6.85
N TYR A 136 2.80 2.60 6.16
CA TYR A 136 1.44 3.08 6.44
C TYR A 136 0.99 2.86 7.90
N LEU A 137 1.20 1.66 8.46
CA LEU A 137 0.82 1.38 9.85
C LEU A 137 1.75 2.02 10.90
N THR A 138 2.97 2.40 10.50
CA THR A 138 4.00 2.90 11.43
C THR A 138 4.21 4.41 11.33
N GLU A 139 3.62 5.05 10.33
CA GLU A 139 3.74 6.49 10.06
C GLU A 139 3.41 7.33 11.30
N PHE A 140 2.32 6.97 11.97
CA PHE A 140 1.82 7.64 13.18
C PHE A 140 2.05 6.84 14.48
N ALA A 141 2.89 5.79 14.43
CA ALA A 141 3.16 4.98 15.61
C ALA A 141 3.94 5.79 16.68
N PRO A 142 3.56 5.68 17.97
CA PRO A 142 4.35 6.27 19.05
C PRO A 142 5.77 5.70 19.06
N GLY A 143 6.77 6.51 19.41
CA GLY A 143 8.20 6.19 19.29
C GLY A 143 8.60 4.73 19.57
N PRO A 144 8.24 4.13 20.73
CA PRO A 144 8.60 2.75 21.06
C PRO A 144 8.08 1.71 20.06
N PHE A 145 6.88 1.92 19.52
CA PHE A 145 6.26 1.01 18.55
C PHE A 145 6.89 1.14 17.16
N ARG A 146 7.34 2.34 16.78
CA ARG A 146 8.05 2.56 15.51
C ARG A 146 9.37 1.77 15.47
N THR A 147 10.11 1.75 16.57
CA THR A 147 11.36 0.97 16.70
C THR A 147 11.13 -0.54 16.71
N MET A 148 10.05 -1.03 17.31
CA MET A 148 9.72 -2.47 17.36
C MET A 148 9.22 -3.02 16.03
N ALA A 149 8.46 -2.24 15.25
CA ALA A 149 7.88 -2.66 13.97
C ALA A 149 8.91 -2.73 12.82
N GLY A 150 10.20 -2.82 13.11
CA GLY A 150 11.25 -2.79 12.09
C GLY A 150 11.48 -1.39 11.49
N GLY A 151 10.92 -0.32 12.08
CA GLY A 151 11.21 1.08 11.74
C GLY A 151 12.62 1.52 12.17
N GLY A 152 13.59 0.63 12.05
CA GLY A 152 15.00 0.95 12.09
C GLY A 152 15.34 1.80 10.87
N LYS A 153 15.36 3.12 11.09
CA LYS A 153 15.67 4.16 10.10
C LYS A 153 14.68 4.20 8.94
N SER A 154 13.49 4.78 9.19
CA SER A 154 12.82 5.55 8.14
C SER A 154 13.91 6.42 7.46
N ALA A 155 13.97 6.45 6.12
CA ALA A 155 14.85 7.41 5.47
C ALA A 155 14.53 8.81 6.04
N PRO A 156 15.50 9.74 6.13
CA PRO A 156 15.23 11.10 6.61
C PRO A 156 14.03 11.78 5.90
N GLU A 157 13.75 11.35 4.67
CA GLU A 157 12.59 11.72 3.83
C GLU A 157 11.21 11.26 4.34
N ASP A 158 11.17 10.22 5.16
CA ASP A 158 9.94 9.59 5.66
C ASP A 158 9.68 9.87 7.16
N ALA A 159 10.53 10.69 7.79
CA ALA A 159 10.29 11.16 9.15
C ALA A 159 9.15 12.20 9.16
N PRO A 160 8.24 12.17 10.14
CA PRO A 160 7.21 13.21 10.28
C PRO A 160 7.87 14.58 10.40
N ARG A 161 7.63 15.46 9.42
CA ARG A 161 8.18 16.81 9.41
C ARG A 161 7.22 17.78 10.09
N PRO A 162 7.73 18.79 10.81
CA PRO A 162 6.88 19.83 11.40
C PRO A 162 6.00 20.48 10.34
N LYS A 163 4.76 20.81 10.69
CA LYS A 163 3.88 21.55 9.77
C LYS A 163 4.55 22.85 9.36
N VAL A 164 4.63 23.09 8.05
CA VAL A 164 5.19 24.33 7.50
C VAL A 164 4.30 25.51 7.89
N THR A 165 4.83 26.39 8.73
CA THR A 165 4.16 27.66 9.11
C THR A 165 4.69 28.85 8.32
N ASP A 166 5.92 28.75 7.80
CA ASP A 166 6.59 29.76 7.00
C ASP A 166 7.20 29.09 5.77
N ILE A 167 6.64 29.40 4.60
CA ILE A 167 7.05 28.77 3.34
C ILE A 167 8.50 29.12 2.98
N ALA A 168 9.05 30.26 3.42
CA ALA A 168 10.44 30.61 3.14
C ALA A 168 11.43 29.66 3.83
N LYS A 169 11.00 29.02 4.93
CA LYS A 169 11.76 28.02 5.69
C LYS A 169 11.41 26.58 5.32
N ALA A 170 10.47 26.37 4.41
CA ALA A 170 10.17 25.04 3.90
C ALA A 170 11.31 24.53 3.02
N ASP A 171 11.58 23.24 3.09
CA ASP A 171 12.42 22.55 2.13
C ASP A 171 11.64 22.27 0.84
N ILE A 172 12.17 22.70 -0.30
CA ILE A 172 11.50 22.59 -1.61
C ILE A 172 11.14 21.14 -1.95
N TYR A 173 12.00 20.19 -1.60
CA TYR A 173 11.77 18.79 -1.93
C TYR A 173 10.98 18.10 -0.82
N LEU A 174 11.50 18.13 0.40
CA LEU A 174 10.97 17.34 1.52
C LEU A 174 9.59 17.82 1.99
N ASP A 175 9.32 19.12 1.94
CA ASP A 175 8.08 19.70 2.47
C ASP A 175 7.03 19.97 1.38
N ILE A 176 7.41 19.95 0.09
CA ILE A 176 6.51 20.35 -1.02
C ILE A 176 6.40 19.27 -2.10
N VAL A 177 7.51 18.92 -2.74
CA VAL A 177 7.48 18.00 -3.90
C VAL A 177 7.27 16.55 -3.47
N ALA A 178 8.01 16.07 -2.48
CA ALA A 178 7.95 14.68 -2.04
C ALA A 178 6.55 14.28 -1.53
N PRO A 179 5.85 15.08 -0.68
CA PRO A 179 4.48 14.77 -0.27
C PRO A 179 3.52 14.70 -1.46
N ALA A 180 3.60 15.64 -2.41
CA ALA A 180 2.74 15.65 -3.59
C ALA A 180 2.93 14.39 -4.47
N LEU A 181 4.17 13.96 -4.67
CA LEU A 181 4.49 12.73 -5.41
C LEU A 181 4.04 11.48 -4.64
N ARG A 182 4.27 11.43 -3.33
CA ARG A 182 3.86 10.31 -2.48
C ARG A 182 2.35 10.12 -2.50
N ASP A 183 1.58 11.20 -2.34
CA ASP A 183 0.13 11.14 -2.25
C ASP A 183 -0.56 10.84 -3.58
N ARG A 184 -0.03 11.39 -4.68
CA ARG A 184 -0.65 11.25 -6.01
C ARG A 184 -0.11 10.07 -6.81
N CYS A 185 1.13 9.64 -6.55
CA CYS A 185 1.82 8.64 -7.35
C CYS A 185 2.24 7.40 -6.57
N GLY A 186 2.43 7.52 -5.25
CA GLY A 186 2.94 6.45 -4.38
C GLY A 186 2.09 5.18 -4.35
N SER A 187 0.79 5.23 -4.65
CA SER A 187 -0.05 4.01 -4.71
C SER A 187 0.27 3.05 -5.88
N CYS A 188 1.09 3.50 -6.85
CA CYS A 188 1.43 2.75 -8.07
C CYS A 188 2.93 2.77 -8.42
N HIS A 189 3.68 3.74 -7.91
CA HIS A 189 5.11 3.92 -8.14
C HIS A 189 5.84 4.04 -6.80
N ASN A 190 5.95 2.92 -6.09
CA ASN A 190 6.65 2.80 -4.82
C ASN A 190 7.59 1.58 -4.84
N ASP A 191 8.29 1.33 -3.74
CA ASP A 191 9.27 0.25 -3.65
C ASP A 191 8.67 -1.16 -3.72
N ASP A 192 7.41 -1.32 -3.33
CA ASP A 192 6.67 -2.58 -3.32
C ASP A 192 5.88 -2.82 -4.61
N LYS A 193 5.45 -1.74 -5.28
CA LYS A 193 4.65 -1.72 -6.51
C LYS A 193 5.26 -0.72 -7.50
N LYS A 194 6.02 -1.26 -8.46
CA LYS A 194 6.84 -0.51 -9.41
C LYS A 194 6.26 -0.53 -10.82
N ARG A 195 5.17 0.22 -11.07
CA ARG A 195 4.68 0.37 -12.46
C ARG A 195 5.73 1.09 -13.32
N GLY A 196 6.11 0.51 -14.44
CA GLY A 196 7.21 0.99 -15.30
C GLY A 196 8.59 0.95 -14.64
N GLY A 197 8.78 0.08 -13.64
CA GLY A 197 10.02 0.00 -12.85
C GLY A 197 10.30 1.20 -11.94
N LEU A 198 9.34 2.11 -11.77
CA LEU A 198 9.51 3.38 -11.06
C LEU A 198 9.14 3.30 -9.58
N SER A 199 9.95 3.95 -8.75
CA SER A 199 9.60 4.37 -7.39
C SER A 199 9.79 5.88 -7.28
N LEU A 200 8.71 6.59 -6.93
CA LEU A 200 8.66 8.06 -6.83
C LEU A 200 8.60 8.55 -5.38
N VAL A 201 8.74 7.64 -4.42
CA VAL A 201 8.60 7.92 -2.98
C VAL A 201 9.93 8.23 -2.29
N HIS A 202 11.05 8.07 -2.99
CA HIS A 202 12.40 8.37 -2.49
C HIS A 202 13.19 9.16 -3.54
N TYR A 203 13.97 10.14 -3.11
CA TYR A 203 14.72 11.02 -4.03
C TYR A 203 15.68 10.24 -4.94
N ASP A 204 16.47 9.33 -4.36
CA ASP A 204 17.50 8.61 -5.12
C ASP A 204 16.86 7.70 -6.20
N ALA A 205 15.69 7.12 -5.90
CA ALA A 205 14.92 6.33 -6.86
C ALA A 205 14.24 7.20 -7.93
N LEU A 206 13.67 8.33 -7.53
CA LEU A 206 13.07 9.34 -8.42
C LEU A 206 14.08 9.85 -9.45
N MET A 207 15.31 10.15 -9.00
CA MET A 207 16.39 10.64 -9.87
C MET A 207 16.99 9.54 -10.75
N LYS A 208 16.96 8.27 -10.30
CA LYS A 208 17.38 7.12 -11.11
C LYS A 208 16.44 6.86 -12.29
N GLY A 209 15.14 7.03 -12.08
CA GLY A 209 14.12 6.73 -13.10
C GLY A 209 13.75 5.25 -13.18
N GLY A 210 13.15 4.86 -14.32
CA GLY A 210 12.46 3.59 -14.49
C GLY A 210 13.05 2.72 -15.59
N GLU A 211 12.23 1.81 -16.13
CA GLU A 211 12.60 0.95 -17.25
C GLU A 211 13.01 1.74 -18.50
N ASP A 212 12.38 2.91 -18.72
CA ASP A 212 12.65 3.82 -19.84
C ASP A 212 13.82 4.80 -19.57
N GLY A 213 14.52 4.65 -18.44
CA GLY A 213 15.63 5.52 -18.03
C GLY A 213 15.21 6.72 -17.16
N PRO A 214 16.03 7.79 -17.11
CA PRO A 214 15.79 8.96 -16.27
C PRO A 214 14.51 9.71 -16.65
N ILE A 215 13.70 10.04 -15.65
CA ILE A 215 12.43 10.78 -15.83
C ILE A 215 12.52 12.27 -15.48
N ILE A 216 13.67 12.69 -14.95
CA ILE A 216 13.98 14.07 -14.56
C ILE A 216 15.20 14.52 -15.37
N ALA A 217 15.02 15.55 -16.19
CA ALA A 217 16.10 16.28 -16.82
C ALA A 217 16.38 17.53 -15.97
N SER A 218 17.47 17.50 -15.18
CA SER A 218 17.85 18.60 -14.31
C SER A 218 17.93 19.93 -15.09
N LYS A 219 17.29 20.98 -14.55
CA LYS A 219 17.16 22.32 -15.16
C LYS A 219 16.31 22.41 -16.43
N ASP A 220 15.70 21.31 -16.90
CA ASP A 220 14.89 21.28 -18.11
C ASP A 220 13.55 20.54 -17.87
N PRO A 221 12.52 21.25 -17.37
CA PRO A 221 11.18 20.66 -17.22
C PRO A 221 10.59 20.17 -18.55
N GLY A 222 10.95 20.80 -19.68
CA GLY A 222 10.43 20.44 -21.00
C GLY A 222 10.94 19.08 -21.50
N LYS A 223 12.14 18.67 -21.07
CA LYS A 223 12.72 17.35 -21.36
C LYS A 223 12.51 16.32 -20.25
N SER A 224 11.82 16.69 -19.16
CA SER A 224 11.54 15.79 -18.05
C SER A 224 10.27 15.00 -18.33
N ASP A 225 10.39 13.68 -18.51
CA ASP A 225 9.25 12.79 -18.78
C ASP A 225 8.20 12.84 -17.66
N LEU A 226 8.64 12.98 -16.40
CA LEU A 226 7.73 13.19 -15.26
C LEU A 226 6.81 14.40 -15.51
N TYR A 227 7.38 15.53 -15.89
CA TYR A 227 6.62 16.77 -16.09
C TYR A 227 5.71 16.66 -17.32
N ARG A 228 6.23 16.08 -18.42
CA ARG A 228 5.44 15.79 -19.63
C ARG A 228 4.17 15.02 -19.27
N ARG A 229 4.29 13.87 -18.58
CA ARG A 229 3.16 12.96 -18.29
C ARG A 229 2.07 13.59 -17.42
N ILE A 230 2.43 14.46 -16.46
CA ILE A 230 1.45 15.12 -15.57
C ILE A 230 0.76 16.33 -16.23
N THR A 231 1.29 16.82 -17.36
CA THR A 231 0.71 17.94 -18.12
C THR A 231 -0.03 17.53 -19.39
N LEU A 232 0.07 16.26 -19.81
CA LEU A 232 -0.65 15.77 -20.98
C LEU A 232 -2.19 15.89 -20.82
N PRO A 233 -2.92 15.96 -21.94
CA PRO A 233 -4.37 15.77 -21.94
C PRO A 233 -4.78 14.44 -21.30
N ARG A 234 -5.92 14.40 -20.59
CA ARG A 234 -6.37 13.22 -19.82
C ARG A 234 -6.68 11.99 -20.68
N ASP A 235 -7.03 12.20 -21.93
CA ASP A 235 -7.30 11.18 -22.94
C ASP A 235 -6.02 10.60 -23.56
N ASN A 236 -4.86 11.23 -23.32
CA ASN A 236 -3.60 10.73 -23.81
C ASN A 236 -3.18 9.42 -23.11
N PHE A 237 -2.67 8.45 -23.88
CA PHE A 237 -2.20 7.18 -23.33
C PHE A 237 -1.02 7.31 -22.36
N ASP A 238 -0.19 8.34 -22.48
CA ASP A 238 0.92 8.55 -21.54
C ASP A 238 0.53 9.37 -20.30
N TYR A 239 -0.70 9.88 -20.25
CA TYR A 239 -1.17 10.71 -19.16
C TYR A 239 -1.08 9.98 -17.82
N MET A 240 -0.55 10.71 -16.83
CA MET A 240 -0.57 10.30 -15.44
C MET A 240 -1.31 11.34 -14.58
N PRO A 241 -2.09 10.89 -13.57
CA PRO A 241 -2.22 9.49 -13.13
C PRO A 241 -3.26 8.70 -13.96
N LYS A 242 -3.06 7.38 -14.02
CA LYS A 242 -3.99 6.43 -14.66
C LYS A 242 -5.21 6.10 -13.77
N ASN A 243 -6.18 5.39 -14.34
CA ASN A 243 -7.34 4.82 -13.63
C ASN A 243 -8.21 5.86 -12.92
N ASN A 244 -8.32 7.07 -13.49
CA ASN A 244 -9.12 8.17 -12.94
C ASN A 244 -8.74 8.55 -11.48
N LYS A 245 -7.48 8.31 -11.09
CA LYS A 245 -6.93 8.78 -9.82
C LYS A 245 -6.84 10.30 -9.82
N THR A 246 -6.88 10.90 -8.64
CA THR A 246 -6.82 12.36 -8.49
C THR A 246 -5.47 12.89 -9.01
N PRO A 247 -5.47 13.77 -10.04
CA PRO A 247 -4.24 14.36 -10.53
C PRO A 247 -3.68 15.40 -9.55
N LEU A 248 -2.41 15.74 -9.74
CA LEU A 248 -1.82 16.93 -9.13
C LEU A 248 -2.62 18.17 -9.53
N ASP A 249 -2.84 19.07 -8.56
CA ASP A 249 -3.43 20.37 -8.85
C ASP A 249 -2.41 21.30 -9.56
N ALA A 250 -2.88 22.47 -10.01
CA ALA A 250 -2.02 23.41 -10.73
C ALA A 250 -0.83 23.91 -9.90
N ALA A 251 -1.00 24.08 -8.58
CA ALA A 251 0.06 24.56 -7.70
C ALA A 251 1.12 23.48 -7.48
N GLN A 252 0.71 22.22 -7.30
CA GLN A 252 1.60 21.07 -7.18
C GLN A 252 2.39 20.83 -8.47
N LYS A 253 1.75 20.95 -9.64
CA LYS A 253 2.46 20.86 -10.93
C LYS A 253 3.49 21.98 -11.08
N GLU A 254 3.13 23.20 -10.69
CA GLU A 254 4.04 24.34 -10.74
C GLU A 254 5.22 24.18 -9.77
N ALA A 255 4.98 23.65 -8.57
CA ALA A 255 6.03 23.32 -7.62
C ALA A 255 7.04 22.32 -8.21
N ILE A 256 6.55 21.26 -8.85
CA ILE A 256 7.40 20.25 -9.52
C ILE A 256 8.14 20.87 -10.71
N ARG A 257 7.46 21.67 -11.55
CA ARG A 257 8.08 22.39 -12.68
C ARG A 257 9.26 23.23 -12.21
N TRP A 258 9.03 24.04 -11.18
CA TRP A 258 10.04 24.93 -10.63
C TRP A 258 11.20 24.15 -10.00
N TRP A 259 10.89 23.15 -9.16
CA TRP A 259 11.90 22.29 -8.55
C TRP A 259 12.82 21.66 -9.59
N ILE A 260 12.29 21.14 -10.69
CA ILE A 260 13.09 20.63 -11.81
C ILE A 260 13.96 21.74 -12.42
N SER A 261 13.38 22.92 -12.64
CA SER A 261 14.09 24.04 -13.29
C SER A 261 15.28 24.57 -12.49
N VAL A 262 15.24 24.49 -11.15
CA VAL A 262 16.37 24.84 -10.28
C VAL A 262 17.36 23.70 -10.06
N GLY A 263 17.20 22.61 -10.81
CA GLY A 263 18.14 21.49 -10.83
C GLY A 263 17.69 20.28 -10.02
N ALA A 264 16.44 20.26 -9.56
CA ALA A 264 15.85 19.19 -8.76
C ALA A 264 16.67 18.88 -7.48
N PRO A 265 17.02 19.88 -6.65
CA PRO A 265 17.85 19.64 -5.47
C PRO A 265 17.16 18.73 -4.46
N LYS A 266 17.94 17.86 -3.80
CA LYS A 266 17.48 16.97 -2.71
C LYS A 266 17.03 17.73 -1.47
N GLU A 267 17.67 18.87 -1.21
CA GLU A 267 17.41 19.74 -0.08
C GLU A 267 17.57 21.19 -0.54
N GLY A 268 16.81 22.11 0.03
CA GLY A 268 16.91 23.52 -0.29
C GLY A 268 15.77 24.34 0.29
N LEU A 269 16.09 25.35 1.10
CA LEU A 269 15.08 26.26 1.61
C LEU A 269 14.52 27.13 0.49
N VAL A 270 13.19 27.20 0.37
CA VAL A 270 12.50 28.01 -0.64
C VAL A 270 13.00 29.46 -0.61
N GLY A 271 13.17 30.06 0.57
CA GLY A 271 13.66 31.44 0.69
C GLY A 271 15.07 31.64 0.16
N LYS A 272 15.94 30.63 0.22
CA LYS A 272 17.31 30.68 -0.34
C LYS A 272 17.33 30.48 -1.85
N LEU A 273 16.37 29.72 -2.37
CA LEU A 273 16.22 29.49 -3.81
C LEU A 273 15.56 30.68 -4.52
N ALA A 274 15.03 31.65 -3.76
CA ALA A 274 14.49 32.92 -4.25
C ALA A 274 13.58 32.77 -5.48
N PRO A 275 12.49 31.98 -5.38
CA PRO A 275 11.57 31.79 -6.49
C PRO A 275 10.91 33.12 -6.89
N PRO A 276 10.53 33.29 -8.17
CA PRO A 276 9.66 34.36 -8.62
C PRO A 276 8.36 34.44 -7.80
N ALA A 277 7.72 35.62 -7.74
CA ALA A 277 6.57 35.87 -6.86
C ALA A 277 5.36 34.97 -7.17
N ASP A 278 5.10 34.70 -8.44
CA ASP A 278 4.06 33.78 -8.93
C ASP A 278 4.35 32.34 -8.49
N VAL A 279 5.60 31.89 -8.64
CA VAL A 279 6.06 30.57 -8.18
C VAL A 279 5.95 30.46 -6.66
N TYR A 280 6.36 31.49 -5.92
CA TYR A 280 6.26 31.52 -4.46
C TYR A 280 4.80 31.35 -3.99
N ALA A 281 3.86 32.00 -4.66
CA ALA A 281 2.43 31.83 -4.38
C ALA A 281 1.95 30.41 -4.67
N ALA A 282 2.41 29.80 -5.76
CA ALA A 282 2.10 28.41 -6.09
C ALA A 282 2.68 27.43 -5.05
N LEU A 283 3.94 27.60 -4.63
CA LEU A 283 4.56 26.79 -3.58
C LEU A 283 3.79 26.87 -2.27
N LYS A 284 3.37 28.09 -1.87
CA LYS A 284 2.55 28.29 -0.67
C LYS A 284 1.22 27.55 -0.74
N LYS A 285 0.58 27.54 -1.92
CA LYS A 285 -0.67 26.79 -2.14
C LYS A 285 -0.43 25.28 -2.14
N ALA A 286 0.64 24.80 -2.77
CA ALA A 286 0.96 23.38 -2.86
C ALA A 286 1.20 22.73 -1.49
N VAL A 287 1.77 23.48 -0.53
CA VAL A 287 1.96 23.02 0.88
C VAL A 287 0.65 22.96 1.67
N ALA A 288 -0.37 23.69 1.25
CA ALA A 288 -1.67 23.73 1.93
C ALA A 288 -2.70 22.75 1.36
N SER A 289 -2.44 22.19 0.17
CA SER A 289 -3.27 21.21 -0.55
C SER A 289 -3.07 19.79 -0.02
#